data_AF-A0ABD5FZZ3-F1
#
_entry.id   AF-A0ABD5FZZ3-F1
#
_cell.length_a   1.000
_cell.length_b   1.000
_cell.length_c   1.000
_cell.angle_alpha   90.00
_cell.angle_beta   90.00
_cell.angle_gamma   90.00
#
_symmetry.space_group_name_H-M   'P 1'
#
loop_
_entity.id
_entity.type
_entity.pdbx_description
1 polymer ?
#
loop_
_entity_poly.entity_id
_entity_poly.type
_entity_poly.pdbx_seq_one_letter_code
_entity_poly.pdbx_strand_id
1 'polypeptide(L)'
;MAQMLNECYLAMGFKSRFITCMPKVMINDCHVINAVYSNTLDKWLWMDPTFNAYVTDEKGNLLGIGEVRERLRNNQPVVLNEDANWNNKNKQTKEYYLDYYMAKNLYYVTCPLQSEYNAETNYPGKKWPMYISLVPEGYSSNGKPGATAYDSHNDSYFWQSPYQE
;
A
#
# COMPACT_ATOMS: atom_id res chain seq x y z
N MET A 1 -1.86 4.58 11.95
CA MET A 1 -2.83 5.38 11.17
C MET A 1 -3.44 4.59 10.02
N ALA A 2 -2.65 3.93 9.17
CA ALA A 2 -3.18 3.16 8.03
C ALA A 2 -4.25 2.10 8.39
N GLN A 3 -4.07 1.41 9.52
CA GLN A 3 -5.07 0.45 10.01
C GLN A 3 -6.39 1.12 10.36
N MET A 4 -6.37 2.24 11.09
CA MET A 4 -7.59 2.98 11.41
C MET A 4 -8.30 3.47 10.15
N LEU A 5 -7.56 4.01 9.17
CA LEU A 5 -8.15 4.40 7.90
C LEU A 5 -8.74 3.19 7.14
N ASN A 6 -8.08 2.02 7.22
CA ASN A 6 -8.60 0.79 6.61
C ASN A 6 -9.95 0.40 7.23
N GLU A 7 -10.03 0.37 8.56
CA GLU A 7 -11.27 0.06 9.29
C GLU A 7 -12.38 1.06 8.95
N CYS A 8 -12.06 2.36 8.82
CA CYS A 8 -13.02 3.37 8.36
C CYS A 8 -13.52 3.08 6.94
N TYR A 9 -12.64 2.77 5.98
CA TYR A 9 -13.06 2.44 4.62
C TYR A 9 -13.94 1.20 4.58
N LEU A 10 -13.54 0.15 5.29
CA LEU A 10 -14.34 -1.08 5.39
C LEU A 10 -15.73 -0.77 5.97
N ALA A 11 -15.79 0.00 7.07
CA ALA A 11 -17.05 0.38 7.72
C ALA A 11 -17.98 1.21 6.82
N MET A 12 -17.41 2.01 5.90
CA MET A 12 -18.16 2.75 4.88
C MET A 12 -18.57 1.88 3.68
N GLY A 13 -18.21 0.59 3.65
CA GLY A 13 -18.52 -0.34 2.58
C GLY A 13 -17.53 -0.35 1.41
N PHE A 14 -16.41 0.39 1.51
CA PHE A 14 -15.37 0.35 0.50
C PHE A 14 -14.49 -0.89 0.66
N LYS A 15 -14.09 -1.48 -0.47
CA LYS A 15 -13.02 -2.50 -0.49
C LYS A 15 -11.69 -1.79 -0.28
N SER A 16 -11.03 -2.07 0.83
CA SER A 16 -9.75 -1.47 1.20
C SER A 16 -8.80 -2.51 1.75
N ARG A 17 -7.49 -2.26 1.61
CA ARG A 17 -6.42 -3.04 2.21
C ARG A 17 -5.38 -2.08 2.78
N PHE A 18 -4.86 -2.35 3.98
CA PHE A 18 -3.61 -1.73 4.38
C PHE A 18 -2.45 -2.49 3.72
N ILE A 19 -1.47 -1.74 3.21
CA ILE A 19 -0.33 -2.25 2.47
C ILE A 19 0.93 -1.86 3.24
N THR A 20 1.70 -2.84 3.68
CA THR A 20 3.04 -2.61 4.19
C THR A 20 4.01 -2.54 3.02
N CYS A 21 4.61 -1.38 2.84
CA CYS A 21 5.63 -1.05 1.86
C CYS A 21 7.01 -1.32 2.45
N MET A 22 7.74 -2.25 1.85
CA MET A 22 8.99 -2.77 2.37
C MET A 22 10.20 -2.40 1.47
N PRO A 23 11.33 -2.00 2.08
CA PRO A 23 12.58 -1.83 1.36
C PRO A 23 13.27 -3.17 1.06
N LYS A 24 14.23 -3.17 0.14
CA LYS A 24 15.04 -4.36 -0.19
C LYS A 24 15.84 -4.88 1.01
N VAL A 25 16.42 -3.95 1.76
CA VAL A 25 17.15 -4.20 3.00
C VAL A 25 16.50 -3.33 4.06
N MET A 26 16.24 -3.90 5.23
CA MET A 26 15.63 -3.17 6.34
C MET A 26 16.63 -2.14 6.88
N ILE A 27 16.59 -0.94 6.31
CA ILE A 27 17.38 0.23 6.73
C ILE A 27 16.40 1.18 7.41
N ASN A 28 16.46 1.18 8.74
CA ASN A 28 15.62 1.91 9.70
C ASN A 28 14.16 1.44 9.78
N ASP A 29 13.39 1.57 8.70
CA ASP A 29 11.93 1.46 8.75
C ASP A 29 11.30 0.88 7.47
N CYS A 30 10.06 0.43 7.63
CA CYS A 30 9.08 0.21 6.56
C CYS A 30 7.97 1.26 6.71
N HIS A 31 7.10 1.36 5.71
CA HIS A 31 5.94 2.25 5.78
C HIS A 31 4.64 1.50 5.52
N VAL A 32 3.53 1.98 6.09
CA VAL A 32 2.21 1.36 5.86
C VAL A 32 1.24 2.42 5.36
N ILE A 33 0.62 2.13 4.21
CA ILE A 33 -0.38 2.96 3.54
C ILE A 33 -1.66 2.16 3.28
N ASN A 34 -2.65 2.77 2.64
CA ASN A 34 -3.89 2.12 2.25
C ASN A 34 -4.01 2.06 0.72
N ALA A 35 -4.56 0.95 0.24
CA ALA A 35 -5.12 0.80 -1.09
C ALA A 35 -6.64 0.69 -0.95
N VAL A 36 -7.38 1.65 -1.49
CA VAL A 36 -8.85 1.61 -1.54
C VAL A 36 -9.31 1.48 -2.99
N TYR A 37 -10.26 0.59 -3.26
CA TYR A 37 -10.75 0.37 -4.62
C TYR A 37 -11.79 1.41 -5.00
N SER A 38 -11.56 2.10 -6.11
CA SER A 38 -12.54 2.99 -6.72
C SER A 38 -13.31 2.25 -7.80
N ASN A 39 -14.61 2.09 -7.61
CA ASN A 39 -15.50 1.48 -8.61
C ASN A 39 -15.66 2.35 -9.86
N THR A 40 -15.51 3.68 -9.73
CA THR A 40 -15.65 4.61 -10.87
C THR A 40 -14.41 4.66 -11.74
N LEU A 41 -13.23 4.44 -11.14
CA LEU A 41 -11.95 4.39 -11.85
C LEU A 41 -11.49 2.95 -12.16
N ASP A 42 -12.23 1.96 -11.65
CA ASP A 42 -11.96 0.52 -11.75
C ASP A 42 -10.51 0.15 -11.34
N LYS A 43 -10.03 0.74 -10.24
CA LYS A 43 -8.66 0.51 -9.77
C LYS A 43 -8.46 0.81 -8.28
N TRP A 44 -7.38 0.26 -7.73
CA TRP A 44 -6.88 0.58 -6.40
C TRP A 44 -6.21 1.96 -6.37
N LEU A 45 -6.46 2.75 -5.33
CA LEU A 45 -5.92 4.11 -5.15
C LEU A 45 -4.96 4.19 -3.97
N TRP A 46 -3.90 4.98 -4.12
CA TRP A 46 -2.92 5.30 -3.07
C TRP A 46 -3.50 6.27 -2.05
N MET A 47 -3.61 5.85 -0.79
CA MET A 47 -4.02 6.72 0.32
C MET A 47 -3.07 6.55 1.50
N ASP A 48 -2.37 7.61 1.90
CA ASP A 48 -1.45 7.59 3.03
C ASP A 48 -1.91 8.56 4.14
N PRO A 49 -2.53 8.05 5.21
CA PRO A 49 -3.00 8.90 6.30
C PRO A 49 -1.88 9.48 7.16
N THR A 50 -0.67 8.89 7.14
CA THR A 50 0.46 9.38 7.93
C THR A 50 1.01 10.67 7.35
N PHE A 51 1.01 10.76 6.02
CA PHE A 51 1.52 11.90 5.26
C PHE A 51 0.41 12.80 4.73
N ASN A 52 -0.86 12.55 5.06
CA ASN A 52 -2.01 13.20 4.43
C ASN A 52 -1.85 13.23 2.89
N ALA A 53 -1.46 12.10 2.32
CA ALA A 53 -0.95 12.05 0.95
C ALA A 53 -1.79 11.15 0.03
N TYR A 54 -2.03 11.66 -1.17
CA TYR A 54 -2.47 10.89 -2.34
C TYR A 54 -1.61 11.32 -3.54
N VAL A 55 -1.54 10.45 -4.55
CA VAL A 55 -0.68 10.67 -5.71
C VAL A 55 -1.53 10.74 -6.97
N THR A 56 -1.20 11.69 -7.83
CA THR A 56 -1.84 11.85 -9.15
C THR A 56 -0.81 11.81 -10.28
N ASP A 57 -1.29 11.62 -11.50
CA ASP A 57 -0.51 11.90 -12.69
C ASP A 57 -0.51 13.41 -13.02
N GLU A 58 0.21 13.79 -14.06
CA GLU A 58 0.31 15.16 -14.55
C GLU A 58 -1.03 15.76 -15.04
N LYS A 59 -2.07 14.94 -15.20
CA LYS A 59 -3.41 15.35 -15.61
C LYS A 59 -4.39 15.40 -14.42
N GLY A 60 -3.93 15.09 -13.22
CA GLY A 60 -4.75 15.05 -12.00
C GLY A 60 -5.52 13.75 -11.79
N ASN A 61 -5.25 12.68 -12.57
CA ASN A 61 -5.86 11.39 -12.31
C ASN A 61 -5.22 10.73 -11.09
N LEU A 62 -6.03 10.26 -10.14
CA LEU A 62 -5.55 9.52 -8.98
C LEU A 62 -4.83 8.24 -9.40
N LEU A 63 -3.73 7.92 -8.72
CA LEU A 63 -2.91 6.75 -9.01
C LEU A 63 -2.99 5.71 -7.88
N GLY A 64 -2.88 4.45 -8.27
CA GLY A 64 -2.65 3.31 -7.38
C GLY A 64 -1.18 3.08 -7.09
N ILE A 65 -0.89 2.20 -6.13
CA ILE A 65 0.47 1.85 -5.71
C ILE A 65 1.27 1.21 -6.85
N GLY A 66 0.66 0.31 -7.63
CA GLY A 66 1.28 -0.28 -8.81
C GLY A 66 1.63 0.77 -9.88
N GLU A 67 0.71 1.68 -10.18
CA GLU A 67 0.93 2.76 -11.14
C GLU A 67 2.06 3.71 -10.70
N VAL A 68 2.10 4.08 -9.42
CA VAL A 68 3.19 4.92 -8.87
C VAL A 68 4.53 4.18 -8.96
N ARG A 69 4.58 2.89 -8.62
CA ARG A 69 5.81 2.07 -8.74
C ARG A 69 6.33 2.04 -10.18
N GLU A 70 5.47 1.77 -11.15
CA GLU A 70 5.84 1.74 -12.56
C GLU A 70 6.30 3.11 -13.07
N ARG A 71 5.61 4.18 -12.68
CA ARG A 71 6.02 5.55 -13.05
C ARG A 71 7.38 5.92 -12.48
N LEU A 72 7.65 5.62 -11.21
CA LEU A 72 8.96 5.85 -10.60
C LEU A 72 10.07 5.06 -11.31
N ARG A 73 9.85 3.79 -11.65
CA ARG A 73 10.81 2.96 -12.39
C ARG A 73 11.14 3.52 -13.77
N ASN A 74 10.13 4.06 -14.45
CA ASN A 74 10.25 4.57 -15.81
C ASN A 74 10.55 6.08 -15.88
N ASN A 75 10.86 6.73 -14.74
CA ASN A 75 11.05 8.18 -14.64
C ASN A 75 9.89 9.00 -15.23
N GLN A 76 8.66 8.52 -15.06
CA GLN A 76 7.45 9.22 -15.48
C GLN A 76 6.92 10.16 -14.37
N PRO A 77 6.18 11.23 -14.73
CA PRO A 77 5.68 12.19 -13.75
C PRO A 77 4.75 11.55 -12.72
N VAL A 78 4.91 11.97 -11.46
CA VAL A 78 3.99 11.73 -10.35
C VAL A 78 3.88 13.03 -9.56
N VAL A 79 2.65 13.37 -9.14
CA VAL A 79 2.35 14.61 -8.43
C VAL A 79 1.84 14.26 -7.05
N LEU A 80 2.51 14.80 -6.03
CA LEU A 80 2.06 14.76 -4.64
C LEU A 80 1.07 15.91 -4.39
N ASN A 81 0.00 15.65 -3.66
CA ASN A 81 -0.97 16.68 -3.28
C ASN A 81 -0.34 17.81 -2.44
N GLU A 82 -0.86 19.02 -2.60
CA GLU A 82 -0.26 20.23 -2.01
C GLU A 82 -0.26 20.28 -0.48
N ASP A 83 -1.22 19.59 0.13
CA ASP A 83 -1.45 19.51 1.58
C ASP A 83 -0.79 18.28 2.23
N ALA A 84 0.07 17.56 1.49
CA ALA A 84 0.85 16.46 2.03
C ALA A 84 1.69 16.94 3.22
N ASN A 85 1.45 16.32 4.38
CA ASN A 85 2.00 16.74 5.65
C ASN A 85 2.09 15.54 6.60
N TRP A 86 3.31 15.29 7.09
CA TRP A 86 3.55 14.24 8.06
C TRP A 86 2.90 14.58 9.41
N ASN A 87 1.87 13.84 9.79
CA ASN A 87 1.10 14.01 11.03
C ASN A 87 0.58 15.44 11.26
N ASN A 88 0.35 16.19 10.17
CA ASN A 88 0.03 17.62 10.23
C ASN A 88 1.08 18.49 10.97
N LYS A 89 2.33 18.03 11.06
CA LYS A 89 3.45 18.72 11.74
C LYS A 89 4.46 19.29 10.75
N ASN A 90 4.77 18.56 9.69
CA ASN A 90 5.81 18.90 8.72
C ASN A 90 5.28 18.73 7.30
N LYS A 91 5.13 19.85 6.57
CA LYS A 91 4.79 19.81 5.14
C LYS A 91 5.83 18.99 4.37
N GLN A 92 5.37 18.20 3.42
CA GLN A 92 6.19 17.26 2.67
C GLN A 92 6.30 17.69 1.21
N THR A 93 7.40 17.28 0.57
CA THR A 93 7.62 17.54 -0.85
C THR A 93 7.67 16.23 -1.62
N LYS A 94 7.46 16.31 -2.92
CA LYS A 94 7.53 15.16 -3.82
C LYS A 94 8.92 14.51 -3.78
N GLU A 95 9.97 15.33 -3.72
CA GLU A 95 11.37 14.87 -3.71
C GLU A 95 11.68 14.05 -2.45
N TYR A 96 11.24 14.51 -1.28
CA TYR A 96 11.47 13.76 -0.05
C TYR A 96 10.55 12.55 0.06
N TYR A 97 9.24 12.75 -0.10
CA TYR A 97 8.27 11.69 0.15
C TYR A 97 8.28 10.62 -0.93
N LEU A 98 8.15 10.98 -2.22
CA LEU A 98 8.07 10.01 -3.31
C LEU A 98 9.45 9.54 -3.77
N ASP A 99 10.36 10.47 -4.10
CA ASP A 99 11.62 10.11 -4.78
C ASP A 99 12.67 9.51 -3.83
N TYR A 100 12.60 9.83 -2.53
CA TYR A 100 13.53 9.32 -1.53
C TYR A 100 12.87 8.27 -0.61
N TYR A 101 11.87 8.67 0.17
CA TYR A 101 11.32 7.82 1.24
C TYR A 101 10.51 6.64 0.70
N MET A 102 9.52 6.90 -0.16
CA MET A 102 8.67 5.85 -0.72
C MET A 102 9.40 5.05 -1.80
N ALA A 103 10.25 5.65 -2.63
CA ALA A 103 11.09 4.90 -3.57
C ALA A 103 11.93 3.81 -2.86
N LYS A 104 12.48 4.13 -1.67
CA LYS A 104 13.16 3.15 -0.81
C LYS A 104 12.19 2.04 -0.35
N ASN A 105 10.99 2.42 0.09
CA ASN A 105 10.02 1.53 0.72
C ASN A 105 9.10 0.78 -0.26
N LEU A 106 9.23 0.94 -1.57
CA LEU A 106 8.37 0.29 -2.57
C LEU A 106 9.03 -0.90 -3.29
N TYR A 107 10.09 -1.47 -2.72
CA TYR A 107 10.79 -2.61 -3.32
C TYR A 107 9.87 -3.84 -3.43
N TYR A 108 9.21 -4.18 -2.33
CA TYR A 108 8.08 -5.11 -2.31
C TYR A 108 6.96 -4.59 -1.42
N VAL A 109 5.76 -5.13 -1.59
CA VAL A 109 4.61 -4.77 -0.76
C VAL A 109 3.95 -6.02 -0.21
N THR A 110 3.37 -5.93 0.98
CA THR A 110 2.65 -7.04 1.62
C THR A 110 1.35 -6.58 2.23
N CYS A 111 0.33 -7.42 2.22
CA CYS A 111 -0.97 -7.15 2.81
C CYS A 111 -1.65 -8.44 3.27
N PRO A 112 -2.68 -8.34 4.13
CA PRO A 112 -3.53 -9.49 4.43
C PRO A 112 -4.16 -10.05 3.15
N LEU A 113 -4.13 -11.37 3.00
CA LEU A 113 -4.75 -12.08 1.88
C LEU A 113 -6.25 -11.79 1.80
N GLN A 114 -6.89 -11.71 2.97
CA GLN A 114 -8.26 -11.25 3.15
C GLN A 114 -8.22 -10.00 4.02
N SER A 115 -8.68 -8.87 3.48
CA SER A 115 -8.80 -7.65 4.26
C SER A 115 -10.18 -7.58 4.90
N GLU A 116 -10.19 -7.70 6.22
CA GLU A 116 -11.38 -7.78 7.04
C GLU A 116 -11.22 -6.89 8.28
N TYR A 117 -12.33 -6.64 8.95
CA TYR A 117 -12.34 -5.94 10.23
C TYR A 117 -11.52 -6.72 11.26
N ASN A 118 -10.88 -5.99 12.18
CA ASN A 118 -10.12 -6.57 13.27
C ASN A 118 -8.98 -7.48 12.77
N ALA A 119 -8.43 -7.26 11.58
CA ALA A 119 -7.43 -8.16 10.98
C ALA A 119 -6.23 -8.44 11.91
N GLU A 120 -5.80 -7.47 12.71
CA GLU A 120 -4.67 -7.63 13.63
C GLU A 120 -5.04 -7.84 15.11
N THR A 121 -6.32 -7.70 15.49
CA THR A 121 -6.76 -7.92 16.89
C THR A 121 -6.57 -9.39 17.27
N ASN A 122 -5.77 -9.68 18.29
CA ASN A 122 -5.61 -11.06 18.78
C ASN A 122 -6.69 -11.38 19.83
N TYR A 123 -7.39 -12.50 19.67
CA TYR A 123 -8.34 -13.03 20.66
C TYR A 123 -8.37 -14.56 20.62
N PRO A 124 -8.75 -15.25 21.72
CA PRO A 124 -8.75 -16.71 21.78
C PRO A 124 -9.57 -17.33 20.63
N GLY A 125 -8.96 -18.27 19.90
CA GLY A 125 -9.59 -18.97 18.78
C GLY A 125 -9.46 -18.25 17.43
N LYS A 126 -8.90 -17.04 17.37
CA LYS A 126 -8.62 -16.38 16.10
C LYS A 126 -7.52 -17.10 15.32
N LYS A 127 -7.77 -17.35 14.03
CA LYS A 127 -6.72 -17.76 13.09
C LYS A 127 -5.91 -16.55 12.66
N TRP A 128 -4.60 -16.66 12.68
CA TRP A 128 -3.73 -15.61 12.17
C TRP A 128 -4.04 -15.33 10.69
N PRO A 129 -4.16 -14.07 10.29
CA PRO A 129 -4.40 -13.73 8.90
C PRO A 129 -3.23 -14.21 8.03
N MET A 130 -3.55 -14.82 6.90
CA MET A 130 -2.57 -15.13 5.86
C MET A 130 -2.16 -13.82 5.19
N TYR A 131 -0.89 -13.72 4.79
CA TYR A 131 -0.38 -12.55 4.09
C TYR A 131 0.09 -12.94 2.70
N ILE A 132 -0.11 -12.02 1.76
CA ILE A 132 0.45 -12.10 0.41
C ILE A 132 1.42 -10.94 0.21
N SER A 133 2.56 -11.24 -0.41
CA SER A 133 3.58 -10.26 -0.76
C SER A 133 3.75 -10.22 -2.28
N LEU A 134 3.78 -9.04 -2.87
CA LEU A 134 4.18 -8.83 -4.25
C LEU A 134 5.68 -8.50 -4.27
N VAL A 135 6.48 -9.46 -4.71
CA VAL A 135 7.94 -9.41 -4.66
C VAL A 135 8.54 -9.56 -6.07
N PRO A 136 9.73 -9.00 -6.33
CA PRO A 136 10.44 -9.21 -7.60
C PRO A 136 10.75 -10.69 -7.88
N GLU A 137 10.86 -11.06 -9.15
CA GLU A 137 11.29 -12.40 -9.54
C GLU A 137 12.67 -12.74 -8.93
N GLY A 138 12.80 -13.95 -8.40
CA GLY A 138 14.02 -14.41 -7.73
C GLY A 138 14.24 -13.85 -6.32
N TYR A 139 13.31 -13.06 -5.77
CA TYR A 139 13.32 -12.61 -4.38
C TYR A 139 12.30 -13.38 -3.54
N SER A 140 12.66 -13.69 -2.30
CA SER A 140 11.76 -14.24 -1.27
C SER A 140 11.69 -13.27 -0.10
N SER A 141 10.48 -12.93 0.35
CA SER A 141 10.29 -12.11 1.55
C SER A 141 10.63 -12.86 2.84
N ASN A 142 10.77 -14.19 2.77
CA ASN A 142 10.89 -15.13 3.90
C ASN A 142 9.73 -15.04 4.92
N GLY A 143 8.67 -14.30 4.59
CA GLY A 143 7.49 -14.07 5.41
C GLY A 143 7.73 -13.33 6.73
N LYS A 144 6.65 -12.92 7.40
CA LYS A 144 6.71 -12.54 8.82
C LYS A 144 6.75 -13.82 9.67
N PRO A 145 7.58 -13.91 10.72
CA PRO A 145 7.57 -15.04 11.64
C PRO A 145 6.15 -15.28 12.21
N GLY A 146 5.61 -16.49 12.04
CA GLY A 146 4.27 -16.86 12.52
C GLY A 146 3.10 -16.60 11.57
N ALA A 147 3.34 -15.99 10.39
CA ALA A 147 2.34 -15.86 9.33
C ALA A 147 2.67 -16.80 8.16
N THR A 148 1.65 -17.43 7.56
CA THR A 148 1.82 -18.10 6.26
C THR A 148 1.95 -17.03 5.19
N ALA A 149 3.16 -16.85 4.67
CA ALA A 149 3.46 -15.87 3.64
C ALA A 149 3.40 -16.51 2.26
N TYR A 150 2.64 -15.89 1.36
CA TYR A 150 2.59 -16.22 -0.06
C TYR A 150 3.29 -15.13 -0.84
N ASP A 151 4.40 -15.47 -1.49
CA ASP A 151 5.05 -14.55 -2.40
C ASP A 151 4.43 -14.71 -3.80
N SER A 152 4.07 -13.59 -4.41
CA SER A 152 3.61 -13.51 -5.80
C SER A 152 4.54 -12.57 -6.57
N HIS A 153 4.80 -12.94 -7.82
CA HIS A 153 5.54 -12.12 -8.78
C HIS A 153 4.62 -11.50 -9.83
N ASN A 154 3.30 -11.72 -9.70
CA ASN A 154 2.30 -11.29 -10.68
C ASN A 154 1.56 -10.04 -10.17
N ASP A 155 1.95 -8.88 -10.70
CA ASP A 155 1.35 -7.58 -10.39
C ASP A 155 -0.17 -7.57 -10.68
N SER A 156 -0.58 -8.19 -11.80
CA SER A 156 -2.00 -8.23 -12.20
C SER A 156 -2.85 -9.04 -11.23
N TYR A 157 -2.33 -10.15 -10.71
CA TYR A 157 -3.00 -10.95 -9.68
C TYR A 157 -3.07 -10.18 -8.35
N PHE A 158 -1.98 -9.53 -7.93
CA PHE A 158 -1.96 -8.82 -6.66
C PHE A 158 -2.92 -7.62 -6.64
N TRP A 159 -2.97 -6.85 -7.74
CA TRP A 159 -3.82 -5.67 -7.90
C TRP A 159 -5.16 -5.95 -8.58
N GLN A 160 -5.55 -7.22 -8.71
CA GLN A 160 -6.81 -7.58 -9.35
C GLN A 160 -8.02 -6.93 -8.64
N SER A 161 -9.11 -6.80 -9.37
CA SER A 161 -10.37 -6.27 -8.83
C SER A 161 -10.83 -7.12 -7.64
N PRO A 162 -11.28 -6.50 -6.52
CA PRO A 162 -11.82 -7.23 -5.38
C PRO A 162 -13.22 -7.81 -5.64
N TYR A 163 -13.78 -7.62 -6.84
CA TYR A 163 -15.09 -8.12 -7.25
C TYR A 163 -15.02 -9.23 -8.30
N GLN A 164 -13.83 -9.71 -8.67
CA GLN A 164 -13.70 -10.90 -9.49
C GLN A 164 -14.12 -12.14 -8.69
N GLU A 165 -15.12 -12.87 -9.20
CA GLU A 165 -15.59 -14.16 -8.70
C GLU A 165 -14.67 -15.32 -9.12
#